data_AF-A0A5B8N5R8-F1
#
_entry.id   AF-A0A5B8N5R8-F1
#
_cell.length_a   1.000
_cell.length_b   1.000
_cell.length_c   1.000
_cell.angle_alpha   90.00
_cell.angle_beta   90.00
_cell.angle_gamma   90.00
#
_symmetry.space_group_name_H-M   'P 1'
#
loop_
_entity.id
_entity.type
_entity.pdbx_description
1 polymer ?
#
loop_
_entity_poly.entity_id
_entity_poly.type
_entity_poly.pdbx_seq_one_letter_code
_entity_poly.pdbx_strand_id
1 'polypeptide(L)'
;MTRTRTQKTLAKLAQLIANVHGELKALDRLAVEYQEHQEALARRRMEVERTRETLYLTLKQFDPDIAPESIGDSDEWLRPYGRRQSNASLKRYVQCLSKASENN
;
A
#
# COMPACT_ATOMS: atom_id res chain seq x y z
N MET A 1 11.51 25.33 17.18
CA MET A 1 12.09 24.42 16.17
C MET A 1 11.36 23.07 16.01
N THR A 2 10.37 22.73 16.84
CA THR A 2 9.72 21.40 16.88
C THR A 2 8.62 21.17 15.83
N ARG A 3 7.96 22.25 15.38
CA ARG A 3 6.79 22.21 14.48
C ARG A 3 7.08 21.58 13.11
N THR A 4 8.27 21.84 12.55
CA THR A 4 8.67 21.38 11.21
C THR A 4 9.01 19.89 11.18
N ARG A 5 9.46 19.30 12.29
CA ARG A 5 9.84 17.87 12.35
C ARG A 5 8.60 16.98 12.41
N THR A 6 7.62 17.33 13.25
CA THR A 6 6.34 16.61 13.36
C THR A 6 5.54 16.66 12.06
N GLN A 7 5.50 17.82 11.39
CA GLN A 7 4.84 17.97 10.08
C GLN A 7 5.47 17.08 8.99
N LYS A 8 6.80 16.95 8.96
CA LYS A 8 7.49 16.04 8.02
C LYS A 8 7.16 14.56 8.29
N THR A 9 7.09 14.17 9.57
CA THR A 9 6.71 12.79 9.94
C THR A 9 5.27 12.48 9.55
N LEU A 10 4.32 13.38 9.83
CA LEU A 10 2.92 13.23 9.43
C LEU A 10 2.76 13.12 7.91
N ALA A 11 3.43 13.99 7.14
CA ALA A 11 3.41 13.91 5.68
C ALA A 11 3.97 12.57 5.17
N LYS A 12 5.00 12.04 5.82
CA LYS A 12 5.56 10.72 5.47
C LYS A 12 4.61 9.58 5.81
N LEU A 13 3.93 9.63 6.95
CA LEU A 13 2.91 8.65 7.34
C LEU A 13 1.74 8.66 6.36
N ALA A 14 1.21 9.83 6.01
CA ALA A 14 0.16 9.98 5.01
C ALA A 14 0.59 9.41 3.65
N GLN A 15 1.82 9.70 3.23
CA GLN A 15 2.39 9.13 2.01
C GLN A 15 2.52 7.60 2.06
N LEU A 16 2.88 7.01 3.20
CA LEU A 16 2.93 5.55 3.35
C LEU A 16 1.54 4.92 3.29
N ILE A 17 0.55 5.53 3.96
CA ILE A 17 -0.85 5.09 3.92
C ILE A 17 -1.39 5.13 2.49
N ALA A 18 -1.17 6.22 1.76
CA ALA A 18 -1.59 6.33 0.36
C ALA A 18 -0.98 5.22 -0.53
N ASN A 19 0.29 4.86 -0.32
CA ASN A 19 0.92 3.77 -1.07
C ASN A 19 0.31 2.41 -0.73
N VAL A 20 0.00 2.16 0.54
CA VAL A 20 -0.67 0.93 0.98
C VAL A 20 -2.08 0.82 0.37
N HIS A 21 -2.83 1.92 0.32
CA HIS A 21 -4.13 1.95 -0.38
C HIS A 21 -3.99 1.66 -1.88
N GLY A 22 -2.97 2.24 -2.52
CA GLY A 22 -2.66 1.96 -3.92
C GLY A 22 -2.28 0.50 -4.16
N GLU A 23 -1.46 -0.10 -3.29
CA GLU A 23 -1.06 -1.51 -3.38
C GLU A 23 -2.27 -2.44 -3.19
N LEU A 24 -3.15 -2.19 -2.22
CA LEU A 24 -4.38 -2.97 -2.04
C LEU A 24 -5.28 -2.90 -3.29
N LYS A 25 -5.53 -1.70 -3.82
CA LYS A 25 -6.31 -1.52 -5.07
C LYS A 25 -5.67 -2.26 -6.25
N ALA A 26 -4.34 -2.29 -6.33
CA ALA A 26 -3.62 -3.01 -7.37
C ALA A 26 -3.73 -4.53 -7.18
N LEU A 27 -3.55 -5.04 -5.96
CA LEU A 27 -3.68 -6.47 -5.64
C LEU A 27 -5.09 -6.98 -5.94
N ASP A 28 -6.14 -6.20 -5.63
CA ASP A 28 -7.53 -6.58 -5.93
C ASP A 28 -7.74 -6.71 -7.45
N ARG A 29 -7.16 -5.83 -8.27
CA ARG A 29 -7.20 -5.95 -9.74
C ARG A 29 -6.39 -7.16 -10.24
N LEU A 30 -5.18 -7.35 -9.71
CA LEU A 30 -4.30 -8.45 -10.11
C LEU A 30 -4.89 -9.82 -9.73
N ALA A 31 -5.64 -9.92 -8.64
CA ALA A 31 -6.32 -11.15 -8.26
C ALA A 31 -7.39 -11.56 -9.27
N VAL A 32 -8.00 -10.59 -9.98
CA VAL A 32 -8.93 -10.86 -11.08
C VAL A 32 -8.18 -11.24 -12.36
N GLU A 33 -7.06 -10.60 -12.65
CA GLU A 33 -6.28 -10.81 -13.87
C GLU A 33 -5.41 -12.09 -13.87
N TYR A 34 -4.86 -12.48 -12.72
CA TYR A 34 -3.88 -13.56 -12.56
C TYR A 34 -4.35 -14.60 -11.54
N GLN A 35 -5.42 -15.33 -11.89
CA GLN A 35 -6.02 -16.36 -11.03
C GLN A 35 -5.02 -17.46 -10.64
N GLU A 36 -4.05 -17.77 -11.50
CA GLU A 36 -2.99 -18.75 -11.24
C GLU A 36 -2.05 -18.36 -10.08
N HIS A 37 -2.11 -17.10 -9.63
CA HIS A 37 -1.29 -16.57 -8.54
C HIS A 37 -2.11 -16.09 -7.35
N GLN A 38 -3.39 -16.50 -7.26
CA GLN A 38 -4.34 -16.02 -6.26
C GLN A 38 -3.85 -16.24 -4.82
N GLU A 39 -3.21 -17.36 -4.50
CA GLU A 39 -2.71 -17.62 -3.14
C GLU A 39 -1.57 -16.68 -2.73
N ALA A 40 -0.63 -16.40 -3.64
CA ALA A 40 0.47 -15.48 -3.39
C ALA A 40 -0.04 -14.04 -3.25
N LEU A 41 -1.01 -13.65 -4.09
CA LEU A 41 -1.68 -12.36 -4.03
C LEU A 41 -2.50 -12.19 -2.75
N ALA A 42 -3.24 -13.22 -2.33
CA ALA A 42 -4.00 -13.21 -1.09
C ALA A 42 -3.10 -13.10 0.15
N ARG A 43 -1.98 -13.83 0.18
CA ARG A 43 -0.96 -13.71 1.22
C ARG A 43 -0.42 -12.28 1.30
N ARG A 44 -0.01 -11.73 0.15
CA ARG A 44 0.50 -10.35 0.09
C ARG A 44 -0.55 -9.34 0.54
N ARG A 45 -1.81 -9.53 0.13
CA ARG A 45 -2.93 -8.67 0.53
C ARG A 45 -3.08 -8.63 2.05
N MET A 46 -3.04 -9.78 2.73
CA MET A 46 -3.10 -9.84 4.19
C MET A 46 -1.93 -9.11 4.87
N GLU A 47 -0.70 -9.24 4.34
CA GLU A 47 0.47 -8.50 4.87
C GLU A 47 0.29 -6.98 4.75
N VAL A 48 -0.21 -6.53 3.61
CA VAL A 48 -0.44 -5.11 3.33
C VAL A 48 -1.59 -4.58 4.19
N GLU A 49 -2.63 -5.36 4.45
CA GLU A 49 -3.72 -5.01 5.38
C GLU A 49 -3.23 -4.85 6.82
N ARG A 50 -2.40 -5.76 7.33
CA ARG A 50 -1.78 -5.61 8.66
C ARG A 50 -0.91 -4.35 8.76
N THR A 51 -0.19 -4.05 7.68
CA THR A 51 0.62 -2.83 7.59
C THR A 51 -0.27 -1.58 7.63
N ARG A 52 -1.41 -1.59 6.91
CA ARG A 52 -2.41 -0.50 6.93
C ARG A 52 -2.90 -0.23 8.35
N GLU A 53 -3.30 -1.26 9.07
CA GLU A 53 -3.81 -1.14 10.44
C GLU A 53 -2.77 -0.53 11.38
N THR A 54 -1.53 -0.99 11.29
CA THR A 54 -0.41 -0.45 12.07
C THR A 54 -0.17 1.04 11.78
N LEU A 55 -0.21 1.43 10.49
CA LEU A 55 -0.05 2.82 10.09
C LEU A 55 -1.22 3.70 10.57
N TYR A 56 -2.45 3.18 10.55
CA TYR A 56 -3.63 3.90 11.05
C TYR A 56 -3.52 4.16 12.54
N LEU A 57 -3.17 3.14 13.33
CA LEU A 57 -2.95 3.28 14.76
C LEU A 57 -1.85 4.30 15.05
N THR A 58 -0.73 4.23 14.31
CA THR A 58 0.37 5.18 14.45
C THR A 58 -0.07 6.60 14.12
N LEU A 59 -0.83 6.80 13.05
CA LEU A 59 -1.30 8.13 12.66
C LEU A 59 -2.25 8.71 13.71
N LYS A 60 -3.18 7.91 14.25
CA LYS A 60 -4.09 8.32 15.31
C LYS A 60 -3.41 8.71 16.62
N GLN A 61 -2.19 8.22 16.89
CA GLN A 61 -1.39 8.69 18.02
C GLN A 61 -0.90 10.14 17.85
N PHE A 62 -0.70 10.59 16.60
CA PHE A 62 -0.29 11.97 16.32
C PHE A 62 -1.48 12.91 16.14
N ASP A 63 -2.57 12.43 15.55
CA ASP A 63 -3.79 13.18 15.30
C ASP A 63 -5.00 12.24 15.35
N PRO A 64 -5.81 12.26 16.42
CA PRO A 64 -6.97 11.38 16.56
C PRO A 64 -8.11 11.67 15.57
N ASP A 65 -8.21 12.92 15.10
CA ASP A 65 -9.34 13.40 14.29
C ASP A 65 -9.12 13.18 12.78
N ILE A 66 -7.92 12.78 12.39
CA ILE A 66 -7.61 12.45 11.00
C ILE A 66 -8.35 11.18 10.56
N ALA A 67 -8.96 11.24 9.37
CA ALA A 67 -9.62 10.10 8.74
C ALA A 67 -8.64 9.40 7.79
N PRO A 68 -7.85 8.40 8.26
CA PRO A 68 -6.80 7.76 7.47
C PRO A 68 -7.29 7.08 6.20
N GLU A 69 -8.55 6.63 6.18
CA GLU A 69 -9.21 5.97 5.06
C GLU A 69 -9.29 6.86 3.80
N SER A 70 -9.40 8.18 3.99
CA SER A 70 -9.49 9.17 2.90
C SER A 70 -8.12 9.56 2.31
N ILE A 71 -7.03 9.11 2.94
CA ILE A 71 -5.68 9.46 2.51
C ILE A 71 -5.34 8.69 1.23
N GLY A 72 -4.97 9.42 0.18
CA GLY A 72 -4.59 8.82 -1.11
C GLY A 72 -5.77 8.44 -2.00
N ASP A 73 -6.96 8.99 -1.75
CA ASP A 73 -8.08 8.95 -2.70
C ASP A 73 -7.81 9.79 -3.95
N SER A 74 -6.94 10.81 -3.86
CA SER A 74 -6.39 11.50 -5.02
C SER A 74 -5.06 10.90 -5.47
N ASP A 75 -4.90 10.71 -6.79
CA ASP A 75 -3.70 10.17 -7.45
C ASP A 75 -2.41 10.99 -7.21
N GLU A 76 -2.53 12.17 -6.60
CA GLU A 76 -1.43 13.07 -6.25
C GLU A 76 -0.52 12.50 -5.16
N TRP A 77 -1.07 11.67 -4.28
CA TRP A 77 -0.34 11.05 -3.17
C TRP A 77 0.27 9.71 -3.55
N LEU A 78 -0.01 9.17 -4.72
CA LEU A 78 0.55 7.90 -5.13
C LEU A 78 1.98 8.11 -5.63
N ARG A 79 2.92 7.26 -5.17
CA ARG A 79 4.22 7.13 -5.85
C ARG A 79 4.01 6.83 -7.35
N PRO A 80 5.03 6.96 -8.22
CA PRO A 80 4.96 6.52 -9.62
C PRO A 80 4.45 5.07 -9.80
N TYR A 81 4.53 4.25 -8.74
CA TYR A 81 3.99 2.90 -8.67
C TYR A 81 2.46 2.82 -8.56
N GLY A 82 1.74 3.89 -8.20
CA GLY A 82 0.26 3.90 -8.20
C GLY A 82 -0.35 4.57 -9.43
N ARG A 83 0.46 5.31 -10.21
CA ARG A 83 0.04 5.83 -11.52
C ARG A 83 0.21 4.73 -12.55
N ARG A 84 -0.89 4.33 -13.22
CA ARG A 84 -0.94 3.44 -14.40
C ARG A 84 0.34 2.61 -14.56
N GLN A 85 0.53 1.61 -13.69
CA GLN A 85 1.67 0.72 -13.85
C GLN A 85 1.63 0.10 -15.24
N SER A 86 2.78 0.01 -15.91
CA SER A 86 2.84 -0.73 -17.16
C SER A 86 2.60 -2.21 -16.83
N ASN A 87 1.78 -2.89 -17.63
CA ASN A 87 1.44 -4.31 -17.43
C ASN A 87 2.67 -5.21 -17.22
N ALA A 88 3.82 -4.85 -17.79
CA ALA A 88 5.08 -5.57 -17.61
C ALA A 88 5.64 -5.50 -16.18
N SER A 89 5.50 -4.36 -15.50
CA SER A 89 5.96 -4.17 -14.11
C SER A 89 5.08 -4.94 -13.11
N LEU A 90 3.76 -4.92 -13.33
CA LEU A 90 2.80 -5.72 -12.57
C LEU A 90 3.05 -7.22 -12.72
N LYS A 91 3.26 -7.71 -13.95
CA LYS A 91 3.54 -9.12 -14.20
C LYS A 91 4.80 -9.60 -13.47
N ARG A 92 5.88 -8.81 -13.48
CA ARG A 92 7.10 -9.14 -12.72
C ARG A 92 6.85 -9.16 -11.21
N TYR A 93 6.07 -8.22 -10.71
CA TYR A 93 5.71 -8.18 -9.29
C TYR A 93 4.96 -9.45 -8.87
N VAL A 94 3.93 -9.87 -9.63
CA VAL A 94 3.20 -11.12 -9.36
C VAL A 94 4.13 -12.33 -9.40
N GLN A 95 4.99 -12.44 -10.42
CA GLN A 95 5.96 -13.53 -10.52
C GLN A 95 6.93 -13.59 -9.33
N CYS A 96 7.38 -12.44 -8.82
CA CYS A 96 8.22 -12.38 -7.63
C CYS A 96 7.49 -12.84 -6.38
N LEU A 97 6.21 -12.45 -6.22
CA LEU A 97 5.40 -12.90 -5.08
C LEU A 97 5.22 -14.42 -5.09
N SER A 98 4.92 -15.01 -6.25
CA SER A 98 4.75 -16.46 -6.37
C SER A 98 6.03 -17.23 -6.04
N LYS A 99 7.19 -16.74 -6.51
CA LYS A 99 8.50 -17.34 -6.16
C LYS A 99 8.86 -17.21 -4.68
N ALA A 100 8.52 -16.08 -4.06
CA ALA A 100 8.72 -15.91 -2.62
C ALA A 100 7.82 -16.86 -1.81
N SER A 101 6.68 -17.24 -2.39
CA SER A 101 5.69 -18.12 -1.80
C SER A 101 6.06 -19.61 -1.84
N GLU A 102 6.97 -20.00 -2.75
CA GLU A 102 7.46 -21.38 -2.95
C GLU A 102 8.70 -21.71 -2.09
N ASN A 103 9.40 -20.70 -1.57
CA ASN A 103 10.64 -20.86 -0.80
C ASN A 103 10.43 -20.88 0.73
N ASN A 104 9.19 -21.04 1.20
CA ASN A 104 8.81 -21.06 2.62
C ASN A 104 7.81 -22.19 2.86
#